data_AF-A0A6A6LYT0-F1
#
_entry.id   AF-A0A6A6LYT0-F1
#
_cell.length_a   1.000
_cell.length_b   1.000
_cell.length_c   1.000
_cell.angle_alpha   90.00
_cell.angle_beta   90.00
_cell.angle_gamma   90.00
#
_symmetry.space_group_name_H-M   'P 1'
#
loop_
_entity.id
_entity.type
_entity.pdbx_description
1 polymer ?
#
loop_
_entity_poly.entity_id
_entity_poly.type
_entity_poly.pdbx_seq_one_letter_code
_entity_poly.pdbx_strand_id
1 'polypeptide(L)'
;MEEVLLMKRYNQEIVPKQVDERLLDSQYVESPLNRPRSIFLELNYLVLLETRSLRKGFKLLLGEDMSGGGKGVSSALALSNAITNLAASVFGEQKRLEPMNPERKTRWRREIDWLLSVTDHIVEFVPSQQSKDGINMEIMVTRQRSDLLMNIPALRKLDNILVEQLDQFGNQNEFWYVSRDKVDSEQGTPPRNDDKWWIPTVKVPPEGLSEVTRRRLQSQKDSVNQVLKAAMAINAQVLSEMEVPENYIESLPKNGRASLGDSIYKSITVEFFDPEQFLSTMDLSTEHKVLDIKNRIEASIVIWKRKMHQKDGKSSWSSGVSLEKRELFEERAETILIILKQRFPGIPQSALDISKIQYNEDVGQAILESYSRIIESLAFTVLSRIEDVLYAASLTQTPESDESESQRKKQVG
;
A
#
# COMPACT_ATOMS: atom_id res chain seq x y z
N MET A 1 -15.37 31.06 21.91
CA MET A 1 -16.59 30.99 22.75
C MET A 1 -17.87 31.25 21.95
N GLU A 2 -17.86 32.09 20.92
CA GLU A 2 -19.03 32.31 20.04
C GLU A 2 -19.42 31.11 19.18
N GLU A 3 -18.48 30.27 18.73
CA GLU A 3 -18.80 29.04 17.97
C GLU A 3 -19.55 27.98 18.79
N VAL A 4 -19.27 27.89 20.10
CA VAL A 4 -19.96 26.96 21.01
C VAL A 4 -21.40 27.44 21.29
N LEU A 5 -21.62 28.75 21.29
CA LEU A 5 -22.95 29.37 21.44
C LEU A 5 -23.79 29.26 20.15
N LEU A 6 -23.17 29.28 18.97
CA LEU A 6 -23.86 29.05 17.71
C LEU A 6 -24.29 27.58 17.54
N MET A 7 -23.43 26.63 17.92
CA MET A 7 -23.74 25.19 17.96
C MET A 7 -24.86 24.84 18.96
N LYS A 8 -24.89 25.50 20.13
CA LYS A 8 -25.98 25.30 21.11
C LYS A 8 -27.32 25.86 20.64
N ARG A 9 -27.34 26.96 19.88
CA ARG A 9 -28.58 27.51 19.28
C ARG A 9 -29.10 26.65 18.13
N TYR A 10 -28.21 26.15 17.27
CA TYR A 10 -28.60 25.29 16.15
C TYR A 10 -29.17 23.92 16.60
N ASN A 11 -28.68 23.38 17.72
CA ASN A 11 -29.19 22.12 18.28
C ASN A 11 -30.52 22.25 19.06
N GLN A 12 -30.95 23.45 19.44
CA GLN A 12 -32.22 23.65 20.17
C GLN A 12 -33.44 23.79 19.24
N GLU A 13 -33.26 24.15 17.97
CA GLU A 13 -34.39 24.38 17.04
C GLU A 13 -34.89 23.13 16.29
N ILE A 14 -34.17 21.99 16.38
CA ILE A 14 -34.48 20.77 15.60
C ILE A 14 -34.98 19.59 16.48
N VAL A 15 -35.05 19.73 17.80
CA VAL A 15 -35.56 18.67 18.69
C VAL A 15 -37.05 18.91 18.98
N PRO A 16 -37.99 18.04 18.53
CA PRO A 16 -39.35 18.10 19.01
C PRO A 16 -39.34 17.83 20.51
N LYS A 17 -39.99 18.71 21.29
CA LYS A 17 -40.19 18.55 22.73
C LYS A 17 -40.73 17.13 23.04
N GLN A 18 -40.13 16.53 24.07
CA GLN A 18 -40.46 15.21 24.63
C GLN A 18 -41.97 14.92 24.59
N VAL A 19 -42.34 13.78 24.00
CA VAL A 19 -43.61 13.11 24.29
C VAL A 19 -43.32 12.05 25.35
N ASP A 20 -44.13 12.11 26.40
CA ASP A 20 -44.08 11.40 27.68
C ASP A 20 -43.92 9.87 27.53
N GLU A 21 -42.94 9.28 28.23
CA GLU A 21 -42.72 7.84 28.35
C GLU A 21 -43.74 7.21 29.31
N ARG A 22 -45.04 7.18 28.96
CA ARG A 22 -46.02 6.32 29.64
C ARG A 22 -47.14 5.91 28.70
N LEU A 23 -46.91 4.84 27.94
CA LEU A 23 -47.92 3.87 27.45
C LEU A 23 -47.22 2.84 26.54
N LEU A 24 -46.33 2.05 27.15
CA LEU A 24 -45.93 0.75 26.61
C LEU A 24 -46.94 -0.27 27.14
N ASP A 25 -47.98 -0.53 26.36
CA ASP A 25 -48.64 -1.84 26.27
C ASP A 25 -49.86 -1.70 25.36
N SER A 26 -49.72 -2.06 24.09
CA SER A 26 -50.70 -2.85 23.35
C SER A 26 -50.24 -3.04 21.90
N GLN A 27 -50.25 -4.29 21.47
CA GLN A 27 -50.13 -4.80 20.11
C GLN A 27 -50.78 -3.89 19.06
N TYR A 28 -50.05 -3.39 18.06
CA TYR A 28 -50.69 -2.91 16.81
C TYR A 28 -49.75 -3.03 15.59
N VAL A 29 -49.99 -4.10 14.84
CA VAL A 29 -50.16 -4.18 13.37
C VAL A 29 -49.35 -3.21 12.50
N GLU A 30 -48.55 -3.79 11.59
CA GLU A 30 -47.95 -3.14 10.42
C GLU A 30 -48.91 -2.13 9.77
N SER A 31 -48.59 -0.84 9.92
CA SER A 31 -49.33 0.25 9.29
C SER A 31 -48.44 0.96 8.26
N PRO A 32 -48.94 1.31 7.04
CA PRO A 32 -48.12 1.86 5.95
C PRO A 32 -47.55 3.28 6.19
N LEU A 33 -47.78 3.86 7.36
CA LEU A 33 -47.52 5.26 7.70
C LEU A 33 -46.15 5.53 8.35
N ASN A 34 -45.29 4.53 8.52
CA ASN A 34 -43.95 4.71 9.10
C ASN A 34 -42.85 5.09 8.07
N ARG A 35 -43.22 5.29 6.79
CA ARG A 35 -42.28 5.68 5.71
C ARG A 35 -41.58 7.04 5.89
N PRO A 36 -42.20 8.12 6.41
CA PRO A 36 -41.55 9.44 6.40
C PRO A 36 -40.37 9.55 7.39
N ARG A 37 -40.36 8.78 8.49
CA ARG A 37 -39.21 8.74 9.43
C ARG A 37 -37.98 8.07 8.82
N SER A 38 -38.18 7.01 8.03
CA SER A 38 -37.09 6.33 7.31
C SER A 38 -36.45 7.27 6.29
N ILE A 39 -37.26 7.94 5.47
CA ILE A 39 -36.79 8.89 4.46
C ILE A 39 -36.04 10.06 5.10
N PHE A 40 -36.51 10.57 6.24
CA PHE A 40 -35.87 11.68 6.94
C PHE A 40 -34.50 11.30 7.55
N LEU A 41 -34.38 10.08 8.09
CA LEU A 41 -33.10 9.55 8.57
C LEU A 41 -32.11 9.32 7.41
N GLU A 42 -32.60 8.82 6.29
CA GLU A 42 -31.82 8.56 5.08
C GLU A 42 -31.32 9.86 4.44
N LEU A 43 -32.17 10.89 4.34
CA LEU A 43 -31.79 12.23 3.89
C LEU A 43 -30.75 12.89 4.80
N ASN A 44 -30.93 12.82 6.13
CA ASN A 44 -29.94 13.36 7.07
C ASN A 44 -28.60 12.62 6.99
N TYR A 45 -28.64 11.30 6.77
CA TYR A 45 -27.42 10.52 6.54
C TYR A 45 -26.72 10.98 5.26
N LEU A 46 -27.45 11.14 4.15
CA LEU A 46 -26.91 11.62 2.87
C LEU A 46 -26.29 13.03 3.00
N VAL A 47 -26.96 13.96 3.66
CA VAL A 47 -26.44 15.32 3.91
C VAL A 47 -25.16 15.26 4.77
N LEU A 48 -25.12 14.39 5.78
CA LEU A 48 -23.94 14.20 6.62
C LEU A 48 -22.77 13.56 5.84
N LEU A 49 -23.06 12.69 4.87
CA LEU A 49 -22.05 12.15 3.97
C LEU A 49 -21.50 13.20 3.02
N GLU A 50 -22.37 14.00 2.40
CA GLU A 50 -22.01 15.05 1.47
C GLU A 50 -21.16 16.14 2.15
N THR A 51 -21.58 16.58 3.34
CA THR A 51 -20.80 17.53 4.15
C THR A 51 -19.43 16.99 4.58
N ARG A 52 -19.32 15.69 4.89
CA ARG A 52 -18.03 15.03 5.18
C ARG A 52 -17.15 14.92 3.94
N SER A 53 -17.73 14.60 2.79
CA SER A 53 -17.02 14.57 1.51
C SER A 53 -16.47 15.96 1.17
N LEU A 54 -17.32 16.99 1.22
CA LEU A 54 -16.95 18.38 0.98
C LEU A 54 -15.81 18.84 1.89
N ARG A 55 -15.89 18.60 3.21
CA ARG A 55 -14.81 18.98 4.15
C ARG A 55 -13.46 18.37 3.79
N LYS A 56 -13.44 17.12 3.29
CA LYS A 56 -12.20 16.50 2.83
C LYS A 56 -11.70 17.10 1.53
N GLY A 57 -12.60 17.37 0.60
CA GLY A 57 -12.31 18.13 -0.62
C GLY A 57 -11.64 19.47 -0.30
N PHE A 58 -12.18 20.23 0.66
CA PHE A 58 -11.57 21.49 1.11
C PHE A 58 -10.15 21.31 1.66
N LYS A 59 -9.88 20.26 2.44
CA LYS A 59 -8.53 20.00 2.96
C LYS A 59 -7.52 19.67 1.84
N LEU A 60 -7.96 18.97 0.80
CA LEU A 60 -7.15 18.67 -0.38
C LEU A 60 -6.85 19.94 -1.20
N LEU A 61 -7.85 20.83 -1.36
CA LEU A 61 -7.69 22.11 -2.06
C LEU A 61 -6.72 23.06 -1.36
N LEU A 62 -6.61 22.97 -0.03
CA LEU A 62 -5.65 23.76 0.75
C LEU A 62 -4.23 23.20 0.69
N GLY A 63 -4.00 22.03 0.07
CA GLY A 63 -2.67 21.42 0.01
C GLY A 63 -2.08 21.19 1.41
N GLU A 64 -2.91 20.75 2.36
CA GLU A 64 -2.55 20.59 3.78
C GLU A 64 -2.21 21.89 4.54
N ASP A 65 -2.18 23.05 3.89
CA ASP A 65 -1.98 24.36 4.52
C ASP A 65 -3.29 24.91 5.10
N MET A 66 -3.55 24.55 6.36
CA MET A 66 -4.74 25.00 7.09
C MET A 66 -4.70 26.51 7.45
N SER A 67 -3.60 27.23 7.17
CA SER A 67 -3.53 28.69 7.38
C SER A 67 -4.16 29.48 6.23
N GLY A 68 -4.39 28.84 5.08
CA GLY A 68 -4.91 29.49 3.86
C GLY A 68 -3.87 30.34 3.12
N GLY A 69 -2.58 30.24 3.49
CA GLY A 69 -1.50 31.05 2.93
C GLY A 69 -0.99 30.59 1.56
N GLY A 70 -1.53 29.50 1.01
CA GLY A 70 -1.12 28.96 -0.30
C GLY A 70 0.30 28.40 -0.31
N LYS A 71 0.86 28.07 0.86
CA LYS A 71 2.20 27.46 1.01
C LYS A 71 2.12 25.95 1.22
N GLY A 72 1.01 25.36 0.79
CA GLY A 72 0.73 23.94 0.87
C GLY A 72 1.47 23.12 -0.19
N VAL A 73 1.23 21.82 -0.15
CA VAL A 73 1.72 20.87 -1.16
C VAL A 73 0.86 20.86 -2.42
N SER A 74 1.35 20.24 -3.50
CA SER A 74 0.57 20.02 -4.71
C SER A 74 -0.69 19.19 -4.44
N SER A 75 -1.73 19.33 -5.27
CA SER A 75 -2.93 18.49 -5.15
C SER A 75 -2.62 17.00 -5.32
N ALA A 76 -1.64 16.66 -6.16
CA ALA A 76 -1.14 15.31 -6.34
C ALA A 76 -0.55 14.76 -5.03
N LEU A 77 0.33 15.51 -4.37
CA LEU A 77 0.92 15.10 -3.10
C LEU A 77 -0.12 15.07 -1.96
N ALA A 78 -1.03 16.04 -1.90
CA ALA A 78 -2.12 16.06 -0.92
C ALA A 78 -3.03 14.82 -1.05
N LEU A 79 -3.35 14.39 -2.27
CA LEU A 79 -4.12 13.17 -2.52
C LEU A 79 -3.34 11.91 -2.13
N SER A 80 -2.05 11.82 -2.48
CA SER A 80 -1.18 10.71 -2.07
C SER A 80 -1.10 10.58 -0.55
N ASN A 81 -0.93 11.70 0.15
CA ASN A 81 -0.94 11.76 1.61
C ASN A 81 -2.29 11.36 2.19
N ALA A 82 -3.40 11.83 1.61
CA ALA A 82 -4.74 11.48 2.08
C ALA A 82 -5.03 9.97 1.95
N ILE A 83 -4.64 9.34 0.84
CA ILE A 83 -4.75 7.89 0.63
C ILE A 83 -3.92 7.14 1.66
N THR A 84 -2.65 7.55 1.83
CA THR A 84 -1.73 6.93 2.80
C THR A 84 -2.25 7.05 4.24
N ASN A 85 -2.73 8.23 4.63
CA ASN A 85 -3.27 8.50 5.97
C ASN A 85 -4.57 7.74 6.23
N LEU A 86 -5.43 7.62 5.22
CA LEU A 86 -6.65 6.80 5.30
C LEU A 86 -6.29 5.34 5.56
N ALA A 87 -5.37 4.78 4.77
CA ALA A 87 -4.91 3.41 4.92
C ALA A 87 -4.30 3.17 6.31
N ALA A 88 -3.45 4.08 6.79
CA ALA A 88 -2.88 4.00 8.14
C ALA A 88 -3.95 4.02 9.24
N SER A 89 -4.94 4.91 9.13
CA SER A 89 -6.06 4.99 10.08
C SER A 89 -6.97 3.77 10.05
N VAL A 90 -7.19 3.17 8.88
CA VAL A 90 -8.10 2.03 8.69
C VAL A 90 -7.42 0.71 8.99
N PHE A 91 -6.17 0.52 8.59
CA PHE A 91 -5.47 -0.77 8.66
C PHE A 91 -4.41 -0.83 9.74
N GLY A 92 -4.01 0.29 10.36
CA GLY A 92 -3.01 0.29 11.45
C GLY A 92 -3.44 -0.52 12.67
N GLU A 93 -4.75 -0.70 12.86
CA GLU A 93 -5.33 -1.57 13.88
C GLU A 93 -5.47 -3.04 13.44
N GLN A 94 -5.25 -3.36 12.16
CA GLN A 94 -5.35 -4.72 11.62
C GLN A 94 -4.11 -5.56 11.98
N LYS A 95 -3.95 -5.84 13.28
CA LYS A 95 -2.81 -6.56 13.83
C LYS A 95 -2.99 -8.08 13.84
N ARG A 96 -4.17 -8.56 13.46
CA ARG A 96 -4.63 -9.95 13.57
C ARG A 96 -5.27 -10.42 12.25
N LEU A 97 -5.30 -11.73 12.05
CA LEU A 97 -6.13 -12.37 11.02
C LEU A 97 -7.56 -12.48 11.55
N GLU A 98 -8.34 -11.44 11.33
CA GLU A 98 -9.74 -11.36 11.71
C GLU A 98 -10.50 -10.46 10.74
N PRO A 99 -11.83 -10.59 10.62
CA PRO A 99 -12.63 -9.68 9.83
C PRO A 99 -12.44 -8.23 10.27
N MET A 100 -12.41 -7.32 9.30
CA MET A 100 -12.40 -5.90 9.61
C MET A 100 -13.69 -5.52 10.35
N ASN A 101 -13.59 -4.60 11.31
CA ASN A 101 -14.78 -4.00 11.92
C ASN A 101 -15.71 -3.44 10.81
N PRO A 102 -17.03 -3.75 10.82
CA PRO A 102 -17.95 -3.32 9.77
C PRO A 102 -17.96 -1.81 9.49
N GLU A 103 -17.81 -0.99 10.53
CA GLU A 103 -17.73 0.47 10.42
C GLU A 103 -16.44 0.89 9.71
N ARG A 104 -15.29 0.31 10.10
CA ARG A 104 -13.99 0.57 9.45
C ARG A 104 -13.98 0.12 8.00
N LYS A 105 -14.55 -1.04 7.69
CA LYS A 105 -14.70 -1.55 6.33
C LYS A 105 -15.59 -0.65 5.46
N THR A 106 -16.72 -0.21 6.00
CA THR A 106 -17.62 0.73 5.31
C THR A 106 -16.95 2.08 5.09
N ARG A 107 -16.20 2.55 6.09
CA ARG A 107 -15.42 3.79 6.02
C ARG A 107 -14.32 3.68 4.96
N TRP A 108 -13.56 2.58 4.92
CA TRP A 108 -12.55 2.33 3.89
C TRP A 108 -13.13 2.44 2.50
N ARG A 109 -14.13 1.61 2.18
CA ARG A 109 -14.78 1.56 0.86
C ARG A 109 -15.29 2.91 0.40
N ARG A 110 -15.90 3.67 1.30
CA ARG A 110 -16.46 4.99 0.98
C ARG A 110 -15.39 6.04 0.78
N GLU A 111 -14.46 6.16 1.72
CA GLU A 111 -13.48 7.24 1.70
C GLU A 111 -12.44 7.04 0.60
N ILE A 112 -12.05 5.79 0.31
CA ILE A 112 -11.17 5.50 -0.83
C ILE A 112 -11.88 5.82 -2.14
N ASP A 113 -13.17 5.51 -2.27
CA ASP A 113 -13.95 5.81 -3.47
C ASP A 113 -14.01 7.32 -3.77
N TRP A 114 -14.17 8.15 -2.73
CA TRP A 114 -14.09 9.60 -2.88
C TRP A 114 -12.72 10.06 -3.38
N LEU A 115 -11.64 9.53 -2.82
CA LEU A 115 -10.27 9.90 -3.24
C LEU A 115 -9.97 9.45 -4.67
N LEU A 116 -10.51 8.30 -5.09
CA LEU A 116 -10.32 7.76 -6.44
C LEU A 116 -11.22 8.40 -7.49
N SER A 117 -12.33 9.05 -7.11
CA SER A 117 -13.28 9.68 -8.05
C SER A 117 -12.65 10.70 -8.99
N VAL A 118 -11.54 11.34 -8.58
CA VAL A 118 -10.78 12.27 -9.43
C VAL A 118 -10.29 11.60 -10.72
N THR A 119 -10.00 10.30 -10.67
CA THR A 119 -9.51 9.54 -11.84
C THR A 119 -10.55 9.38 -12.95
N ASP A 120 -11.84 9.52 -12.64
CA ASP A 120 -12.92 9.48 -13.64
C ASP A 120 -12.93 10.74 -14.52
N HIS A 121 -12.29 11.82 -14.03
CA HIS A 121 -12.21 13.11 -14.70
C HIS A 121 -10.86 13.35 -15.40
N ILE A 122 -9.90 12.43 -15.28
CA ILE A 122 -8.60 12.50 -15.96
C ILE A 122 -8.72 11.80 -17.33
N VAL A 123 -8.76 12.60 -18.39
CA VAL A 123 -9.05 12.14 -19.75
C VAL A 123 -7.98 12.56 -20.77
N GLU A 124 -7.82 11.73 -21.78
CA GLU A 124 -7.16 12.04 -23.04
C GLU A 124 -8.21 12.51 -24.05
N PHE A 125 -7.88 13.55 -24.81
CA PHE A 125 -8.67 13.95 -25.98
C PHE A 125 -8.19 13.15 -27.19
N VAL A 126 -9.05 12.28 -27.71
CA VAL A 126 -8.73 11.41 -28.85
C VAL A 126 -9.61 11.75 -30.06
N PRO A 127 -9.05 11.75 -31.28
CA PRO A 127 -9.83 11.96 -32.49
C PRO A 127 -10.78 10.77 -32.72
N SER A 128 -11.99 11.07 -33.17
CA SER A 128 -13.03 10.09 -33.48
C SER A 128 -13.90 10.57 -34.64
N GLN A 129 -14.77 9.69 -35.12
CA GLN A 129 -15.72 10.01 -36.17
C GLN A 129 -17.12 9.66 -35.69
N GLN A 130 -18.06 10.57 -35.91
CA GLN A 130 -19.47 10.34 -35.65
C GLN A 130 -20.24 10.47 -36.96
N SER A 131 -21.05 9.46 -37.27
CA SER A 131 -21.98 9.49 -38.39
C SER A 131 -23.39 9.75 -37.87
N LYS A 132 -24.00 10.84 -38.31
CA LYS A 132 -25.43 11.10 -38.07
C LYS A 132 -26.06 11.47 -39.41
N ASP A 133 -27.14 10.76 -39.76
CA ASP A 133 -27.90 10.96 -41.00
C ASP A 133 -27.06 10.86 -42.30
N GLY A 134 -26.05 9.98 -42.31
CA GLY A 134 -25.18 9.74 -43.46
C GLY A 134 -24.06 10.78 -43.65
N ILE A 135 -23.98 11.79 -42.78
CA ILE A 135 -22.89 12.76 -42.74
C ILE A 135 -21.87 12.29 -41.71
N ASN A 136 -20.65 11.98 -42.17
CA ASN A 136 -19.52 11.69 -41.29
C ASN A 136 -18.87 13.01 -40.87
N MET A 137 -18.73 13.21 -39.56
CA MET A 137 -18.03 14.34 -38.97
C MET A 137 -16.87 13.85 -38.11
N GLU A 138 -15.71 14.48 -38.27
CA GLU A 138 -14.56 14.28 -37.39
C GLU A 138 -14.77 15.09 -36.11
N ILE A 139 -14.67 14.43 -34.97
CA ILE A 139 -14.90 15.02 -33.65
C ILE A 139 -13.79 14.62 -32.68
N MET A 140 -13.59 15.41 -31.63
CA MET A 140 -12.76 15.01 -30.50
C MET A 140 -13.65 14.41 -29.42
N VAL A 141 -13.27 13.25 -28.89
CA VAL A 141 -13.96 12.61 -27.77
C VAL A 141 -13.02 12.46 -26.59
N THR A 142 -13.58 12.48 -25.38
CA THR A 142 -12.83 12.23 -24.15
C THR A 142 -12.80 10.74 -23.87
N ARG A 143 -11.62 10.20 -23.60
CA ARG A 143 -11.41 8.83 -23.09
C ARG A 143 -10.62 8.90 -21.80
N GLN A 144 -10.93 8.09 -20.81
CA GLN A 144 -10.11 8.01 -19.60
C GLN A 144 -8.65 7.73 -19.97
N ARG A 145 -7.72 8.39 -19.28
CA ARG A 145 -6.28 8.26 -19.55
C ARG A 145 -5.85 6.78 -19.48
N SER A 146 -4.99 6.39 -20.40
CA SER A 146 -4.67 4.99 -20.69
C SER A 146 -4.10 4.22 -19.49
N ASP A 147 -3.22 4.84 -18.72
CA ASP A 147 -2.67 4.32 -17.47
C ASP A 147 -3.75 4.08 -16.40
N LEU A 148 -4.74 4.96 -16.28
CA LEU A 148 -5.82 4.87 -15.30
C LEU A 148 -6.87 3.82 -15.68
N LEU A 149 -7.22 3.75 -16.97
CA LEU A 149 -8.30 2.91 -17.49
C LEU A 149 -8.16 1.44 -17.10
N MET A 150 -6.92 0.92 -17.12
CA MET A 150 -6.65 -0.48 -16.76
C MET A 150 -6.24 -0.65 -15.29
N ASN A 151 -5.42 0.26 -14.77
CA ASN A 151 -4.83 0.07 -13.44
C ASN A 151 -5.81 0.37 -12.30
N ILE A 152 -6.70 1.36 -12.41
CA ILE A 152 -7.66 1.66 -11.33
C ILE A 152 -8.62 0.49 -11.07
N PRO A 153 -9.27 -0.12 -12.08
CA PRO A 153 -10.10 -1.31 -11.87
C PRO A 153 -9.29 -2.50 -11.33
N ALA A 154 -8.06 -2.69 -11.80
CA ALA A 154 -7.18 -3.76 -11.32
C ALA A 154 -6.87 -3.58 -9.82
N LEU A 155 -6.47 -2.38 -9.39
CA LEU A 155 -6.19 -2.08 -7.98
C LEU A 155 -7.43 -2.25 -7.10
N ARG A 156 -8.61 -1.79 -7.55
CA ARG A 156 -9.87 -2.02 -6.81
C ARG A 156 -10.19 -3.51 -6.64
N LYS A 157 -9.88 -4.34 -7.65
CA LYS A 157 -10.03 -5.79 -7.55
C LYS A 157 -9.06 -6.39 -6.52
N LEU A 158 -7.80 -5.95 -6.50
CA LEU A 158 -6.82 -6.39 -5.52
C LEU A 158 -7.22 -6.00 -4.08
N ASP A 159 -7.69 -4.77 -3.88
CA ASP A 159 -8.24 -4.29 -2.60
C ASP A 159 -9.40 -5.17 -2.12
N ASN A 160 -10.39 -5.42 -2.98
CA ASN A 160 -11.53 -6.27 -2.64
C ASN A 160 -11.11 -7.69 -2.25
N ILE A 161 -10.15 -8.29 -2.96
CA ILE A 161 -9.61 -9.61 -2.61
C ILE A 161 -9.03 -9.59 -1.20
N LEU A 162 -8.22 -8.59 -0.83
CA LEU A 162 -7.63 -8.52 0.52
C LEU A 162 -8.68 -8.39 1.61
N VAL A 163 -9.69 -7.53 1.40
CA VAL A 163 -10.78 -7.34 2.35
C VAL A 163 -11.60 -8.63 2.51
N GLU A 164 -11.91 -9.32 1.41
CA GLU A 164 -12.63 -10.60 1.44
C GLU A 164 -11.82 -11.72 2.11
N GLN A 165 -10.50 -11.75 1.91
CA GLN A 165 -9.62 -12.71 2.60
C GLN A 165 -9.67 -12.51 4.11
N LEU A 166 -9.71 -11.26 4.59
CA LEU A 166 -9.86 -10.94 6.01
C LEU A 166 -11.22 -11.39 6.57
N ASP A 167 -12.31 -11.19 5.82
CA ASP A 167 -13.66 -11.61 6.23
C ASP A 167 -13.77 -13.12 6.48
N GLN A 168 -13.03 -13.92 5.71
CA GLN A 168 -13.07 -15.38 5.85
C GLN A 168 -12.59 -15.86 7.23
N PHE A 169 -11.76 -15.08 7.94
CA PHE A 169 -11.28 -15.45 9.28
C PHE A 169 -12.35 -15.35 10.38
N GLY A 170 -13.55 -14.84 10.10
CA GLY A 170 -14.60 -14.69 11.12
C GLY A 170 -15.12 -15.99 11.73
N ASN A 171 -14.96 -17.11 11.01
CA ASN A 171 -15.43 -18.44 11.44
C ASN A 171 -14.29 -19.37 11.88
N GLN A 172 -13.08 -18.84 12.08
CA GLN A 172 -11.89 -19.62 12.41
C GLN A 172 -11.68 -19.65 13.94
N ASN A 173 -11.46 -20.84 14.50
CA ASN A 173 -11.34 -21.07 15.95
C ASN A 173 -10.07 -21.85 16.38
N GLU A 174 -9.20 -22.20 15.45
CA GLU A 174 -8.02 -23.06 15.67
C GLU A 174 -6.72 -22.32 16.04
N PHE A 175 -6.75 -21.00 16.15
CA PHE A 175 -5.63 -20.16 16.56
C PHE A 175 -6.21 -18.89 17.18
N TRP A 176 -5.51 -18.31 18.14
CA TRP A 176 -5.96 -17.13 18.85
C TRP A 176 -4.80 -16.21 19.20
N TYR A 177 -5.11 -14.95 19.46
CA TYR A 177 -4.12 -13.93 19.80
C TYR A 177 -4.16 -13.62 21.29
N VAL A 178 -2.99 -13.58 21.93
CA VAL A 178 -2.85 -13.26 23.36
C VAL A 178 -2.28 -11.84 23.52
N SER A 179 -2.84 -11.08 24.46
CA SER A 179 -2.28 -9.77 24.83
C SER A 179 -1.01 -9.95 25.65
N ARG A 180 0.02 -9.16 25.35
CA ARG A 180 1.35 -9.31 25.98
C ARG A 180 1.34 -9.08 27.49
N ASP A 181 0.42 -8.27 28.01
CA ASP A 181 0.27 -7.99 29.46
C ASP A 181 -0.12 -9.22 30.30
N LYS A 182 -0.45 -10.34 29.65
CA LYS A 182 -0.74 -11.63 30.30
C LYS A 182 0.36 -12.69 30.09
N VAL A 183 1.48 -12.32 29.47
CA VAL A 183 2.55 -13.26 29.07
C VAL A 183 3.59 -13.46 30.17
N ASP A 184 3.57 -12.67 31.25
CA ASP A 184 4.47 -12.80 32.40
C ASP A 184 4.22 -14.04 33.30
N SER A 185 3.43 -15.02 32.84
CA SER A 185 3.06 -16.18 33.68
C SER A 185 3.18 -17.56 33.03
N GLU A 186 3.34 -17.68 31.70
CA GLU A 186 3.38 -18.99 31.06
C GLU A 186 4.31 -19.01 29.85
N GLN A 187 5.07 -20.12 29.73
CA GLN A 187 6.00 -20.49 28.66
C GLN A 187 5.41 -20.22 27.25
N GLY A 188 5.54 -18.99 26.76
CA GLY A 188 5.02 -18.58 25.47
C GLY A 188 5.99 -18.90 24.34
N THR A 189 5.47 -19.40 23.21
CA THR A 189 6.20 -19.54 21.95
C THR A 189 6.86 -18.21 21.57
N PRO A 190 8.18 -18.18 21.31
CA PRO A 190 8.87 -16.96 20.92
C PRO A 190 8.32 -16.47 19.57
N PRO A 191 8.08 -15.16 19.41
CA PRO A 191 7.57 -14.62 18.15
C PRO A 191 8.60 -14.82 17.03
N ARG A 192 8.11 -15.02 15.79
CA ARG A 192 8.97 -15.15 14.58
C ARG A 192 9.89 -13.93 14.37
N ASN A 193 9.54 -12.79 14.96
CA ASN A 193 10.25 -11.52 14.84
C ASN A 193 10.18 -10.75 16.18
N ASP A 194 11.20 -10.93 17.02
CA ASP A 194 11.29 -10.36 18.39
C ASP A 194 11.21 -8.82 18.42
N ASP A 195 11.52 -8.15 17.31
CA ASP A 195 11.59 -6.69 17.23
C ASP A 195 10.21 -6.00 17.21
N LYS A 196 9.11 -6.72 16.93
CA LYS A 196 7.78 -6.14 16.72
C LYS A 196 6.88 -6.26 17.96
N TRP A 197 7.32 -5.64 19.05
CA TRP A 197 6.67 -5.73 20.37
C TRP A 197 5.17 -5.33 20.40
N TRP A 198 4.70 -4.56 19.42
CA TRP A 198 3.32 -4.07 19.31
C TRP A 198 2.35 -5.02 18.58
N ILE A 199 2.83 -6.17 18.09
CA ILE A 199 2.02 -7.21 17.43
C ILE A 199 1.65 -8.29 18.47
N PRO A 200 0.36 -8.66 18.61
CA PRO A 200 -0.04 -9.73 19.53
C PRO A 200 0.55 -11.08 19.14
N THR A 201 1.00 -11.87 20.13
CA THR A 201 1.49 -13.23 19.91
C THR A 201 0.35 -14.16 19.53
N VAL A 202 0.52 -14.92 18.46
CA VAL A 202 -0.43 -15.96 18.05
C VAL A 202 -0.12 -17.27 18.75
N LYS A 203 -1.16 -17.96 19.22
CA LYS A 203 -1.10 -19.31 19.77
C LYS A 203 -1.96 -20.25 18.94
N VAL A 204 -1.55 -21.51 18.92
CA VAL A 204 -2.23 -22.64 18.27
C VAL A 204 -2.40 -23.78 19.31
N PRO A 205 -3.31 -24.74 19.09
CA PRO A 205 -3.44 -25.92 19.94
C PRO A 205 -2.12 -26.70 20.06
N PRO A 206 -1.89 -27.41 21.18
CA PRO A 206 -0.71 -28.27 21.34
C PRO A 206 -0.55 -29.32 20.23
N GLU A 207 -1.68 -29.82 19.73
CA GLU A 207 -1.76 -30.78 18.62
C GLU A 207 -1.41 -30.14 17.25
N GLY A 208 -1.21 -28.82 17.21
CA GLY A 208 -1.09 -28.02 16.01
C GLY A 208 -2.43 -27.74 15.32
N LEU A 209 -2.34 -27.18 14.10
CA LEU A 209 -3.50 -26.90 13.25
C LEU A 209 -4.01 -28.17 12.55
N SER A 210 -5.32 -28.23 12.32
CA SER A 210 -5.92 -29.24 11.45
C SER A 210 -5.37 -29.13 10.03
N GLU A 211 -5.34 -30.26 9.33
CA GLU A 211 -4.88 -30.30 7.94
C GLU A 211 -5.76 -29.42 7.02
N VAL A 212 -7.06 -29.31 7.33
CA VAL A 212 -8.00 -28.45 6.61
C VAL A 212 -7.62 -26.98 6.78
N THR A 213 -7.39 -26.53 8.02
CA THR A 213 -7.00 -25.15 8.30
C THR A 213 -5.60 -24.83 7.77
N ARG A 214 -4.65 -25.76 7.84
CA ARG A 214 -3.32 -25.60 7.25
C ARG A 214 -3.39 -25.41 5.73
N ARG A 215 -4.10 -26.29 5.02
CA ARG A 215 -4.27 -26.17 3.55
C ARG A 215 -4.96 -24.86 3.17
N ARG A 216 -5.98 -24.47 3.94
CA ARG A 216 -6.68 -23.20 3.74
C ARG A 216 -5.73 -22.02 3.92
N LEU A 217 -4.97 -21.95 5.01
CA LEU A 217 -3.99 -20.88 5.26
C LEU A 217 -2.93 -20.83 4.15
N GLN A 218 -2.47 -21.98 3.65
CA GLN A 218 -1.52 -22.02 2.53
C GLN A 218 -2.14 -21.47 1.24
N SER A 219 -3.38 -21.84 0.92
CA SER A 219 -4.09 -21.30 -0.24
C SER A 219 -4.31 -19.78 -0.12
N GLN A 220 -4.67 -19.29 1.08
CA GLN A 220 -4.79 -17.86 1.34
C GLN A 220 -3.44 -17.15 1.23
N LYS A 221 -2.36 -17.76 1.75
CA LYS A 221 -0.98 -17.27 1.61
C LYS A 221 -0.62 -17.05 0.13
N ASP A 222 -0.89 -18.05 -0.71
CA ASP A 222 -0.59 -18.00 -2.13
C ASP A 222 -1.42 -16.92 -2.85
N SER A 223 -2.71 -16.81 -2.51
CA SER A 223 -3.60 -15.77 -3.04
C SER A 223 -3.13 -14.36 -2.66
N VAL A 224 -2.80 -14.12 -1.39
CA VAL A 224 -2.31 -12.81 -0.91
C VAL A 224 -0.95 -12.48 -1.51
N ASN A 225 -0.08 -13.47 -1.71
CA ASN A 225 1.21 -13.27 -2.38
C ASN A 225 1.05 -12.87 -3.86
N GLN A 226 0.04 -13.40 -4.57
CA GLN A 226 -0.29 -12.94 -5.92
C GLN A 226 -0.77 -11.49 -5.93
N VAL A 227 -1.60 -11.10 -4.96
CA VAL A 227 -2.03 -9.70 -4.80
C VAL A 227 -0.83 -8.79 -4.54
N LEU A 228 0.06 -9.18 -3.63
CA LEU A 228 1.29 -8.46 -3.31
C LEU A 228 2.12 -8.22 -4.58
N LYS A 229 2.40 -9.28 -5.35
CA LYS A 229 3.17 -9.18 -6.60
C LYS A 229 2.51 -8.27 -7.64
N ALA A 230 1.19 -8.35 -7.80
CA ALA A 230 0.45 -7.51 -8.74
C ALA A 230 0.47 -6.03 -8.34
N ALA A 231 0.25 -5.73 -7.05
CA ALA A 231 0.31 -4.37 -6.53
C ALA A 231 1.73 -3.78 -6.67
N MET A 232 2.76 -4.56 -6.31
CA MET A 232 4.17 -4.19 -6.47
C MET A 232 4.54 -3.89 -7.92
N ALA A 233 3.99 -4.66 -8.87
CA ALA A 233 4.25 -4.47 -10.30
C ALA A 233 3.63 -3.16 -10.82
N ILE A 234 2.37 -2.89 -10.47
CA ILE A 234 1.70 -1.62 -10.81
C ILE A 234 2.45 -0.45 -10.17
N ASN A 235 2.83 -0.55 -8.89
CA ASN A 235 3.57 0.50 -8.20
C ASN A 235 4.93 0.79 -8.87
N ALA A 236 5.68 -0.26 -9.24
CA ALA A 236 6.94 -0.11 -9.98
C ALA A 236 6.74 0.54 -11.34
N GLN A 237 5.70 0.14 -12.09
CA GLN A 237 5.42 0.70 -13.41
C GLN A 237 5.15 2.21 -13.32
N VAL A 238 4.27 2.61 -12.40
CA VAL A 238 3.93 4.03 -12.19
C VAL A 238 5.17 4.83 -11.78
N LEU A 239 5.95 4.34 -10.81
CA LEU A 239 7.20 5.00 -10.41
C LEU A 239 8.20 5.11 -11.56
N SER A 240 8.27 4.13 -12.46
CA SER A 240 9.16 4.18 -13.62
C SER A 240 8.76 5.26 -14.63
N GLU A 241 7.46 5.53 -14.76
CA GLU A 241 6.86 6.53 -15.67
C GLU A 241 6.82 7.94 -15.07
N MET A 242 6.93 8.08 -13.74
CA MET A 242 7.01 9.38 -13.09
C MET A 242 8.31 10.10 -13.47
N GLU A 243 8.19 11.40 -13.73
CA GLU A 243 9.31 12.27 -14.07
C GLU A 243 10.36 12.30 -12.96
N VAL A 244 11.65 12.33 -13.33
CA VAL A 244 12.75 12.48 -12.38
C VAL A 244 12.90 13.97 -12.04
N PRO A 245 12.71 14.38 -10.77
CA PRO A 245 12.78 15.79 -10.39
C PRO A 245 14.16 16.42 -10.62
N GLU A 246 14.20 17.68 -11.09
CA GLU A 246 15.47 18.36 -11.40
C GLU A 246 16.39 18.51 -10.17
N ASN A 247 15.82 18.74 -8.98
CA ASN A 247 16.59 18.80 -7.73
C ASN A 247 17.30 17.47 -7.40
N TYR A 248 16.68 16.32 -7.72
CA TYR A 248 17.34 15.02 -7.60
C TYR A 248 18.50 14.95 -8.58
N ILE A 249 18.30 15.40 -9.82
CA ILE A 249 19.34 15.39 -10.84
C ILE A 249 20.53 16.30 -10.46
N GLU A 250 20.26 17.48 -9.91
CA GLU A 250 21.28 18.41 -9.41
C GLU A 250 22.09 17.82 -8.24
N SER A 251 21.48 16.92 -7.45
CA SER A 251 22.14 16.23 -6.34
C SER A 251 23.03 15.05 -6.77
N LEU A 252 22.93 14.60 -8.04
CA LEU A 252 23.62 13.40 -8.51
C LEU A 252 25.14 13.60 -8.61
N PRO A 253 25.93 12.54 -8.36
CA PRO A 253 27.37 12.54 -8.65
C PRO A 253 27.67 12.81 -10.13
N LYS A 254 28.89 13.29 -10.42
CA LYS A 254 29.33 13.65 -11.80
C LYS A 254 29.28 12.49 -12.82
N ASN A 255 29.36 11.24 -12.36
CA ASN A 255 29.34 10.05 -13.21
C ASN A 255 28.90 8.79 -12.43
N GLY A 256 28.47 7.76 -13.15
CA GLY A 256 27.99 6.51 -12.55
C GLY A 256 29.03 5.79 -11.71
N ARG A 257 30.34 5.92 -12.01
CA ARG A 257 31.41 5.36 -11.18
C ARG A 257 31.48 6.03 -9.80
N ALA A 258 31.27 7.33 -9.72
CA ALA A 258 31.21 8.05 -8.45
C ALA A 258 29.97 7.66 -7.62
N SER A 259 28.87 7.30 -8.26
CA SER A 259 27.66 6.79 -7.59
C SER A 259 27.84 5.33 -7.10
N LEU A 260 28.29 4.44 -7.99
CA LEU A 260 28.49 3.02 -7.67
C LEU A 260 29.71 2.76 -6.81
N GLY A 261 30.70 3.64 -6.80
CA GLY A 261 32.02 3.34 -6.23
C GLY A 261 32.80 2.33 -7.08
N ASP A 262 34.12 2.25 -6.84
CA ASP A 262 35.05 1.51 -7.69
C ASP A 262 34.77 0.01 -7.78
N SER A 263 34.42 -0.62 -6.65
CA SER A 263 34.18 -2.06 -6.57
C SER A 263 32.96 -2.46 -7.41
N ILE A 264 31.81 -1.83 -7.17
CA ILE A 264 30.56 -2.13 -7.87
C ILE A 264 30.67 -1.78 -9.35
N TYR A 265 31.29 -0.63 -9.67
CA TYR A 265 31.51 -0.24 -11.06
C TYR A 265 32.35 -1.27 -11.80
N LYS A 266 33.44 -1.77 -11.21
CA LYS A 266 34.27 -2.81 -11.81
C LYS A 266 33.46 -4.09 -12.06
N SER A 267 32.60 -4.49 -11.12
CA SER A 267 31.78 -5.70 -11.24
C SER A 267 30.68 -5.59 -12.31
N ILE A 268 30.04 -4.42 -12.45
CA ILE A 268 28.99 -4.21 -13.48
C ILE A 268 29.58 -4.10 -14.89
N THR A 269 30.85 -3.68 -15.02
CA THR A 269 31.49 -3.39 -16.31
C THR A 269 32.35 -4.53 -16.87
N VAL A 270 32.29 -5.72 -16.26
CA VAL A 270 32.95 -6.94 -16.76
C VAL A 270 32.41 -7.39 -18.11
N GLU A 271 33.15 -8.22 -18.83
CA GLU A 271 32.71 -8.77 -20.13
C GLU A 271 31.51 -9.71 -19.94
N PHE A 272 31.65 -10.72 -19.08
CA PHE A 272 30.59 -11.67 -18.73
C PHE A 272 30.01 -11.35 -17.35
N PHE A 273 28.72 -11.04 -17.30
CA PHE A 273 28.03 -10.60 -16.10
C PHE A 273 26.88 -11.54 -15.75
N ASP A 274 26.88 -12.01 -14.52
CA ASP A 274 25.76 -12.71 -13.91
C ASP A 274 25.25 -11.87 -12.72
N PRO A 275 24.00 -11.37 -12.75
CA PRO A 275 23.44 -10.57 -11.67
C PRO A 275 23.36 -11.36 -10.35
N GLU A 276 23.20 -12.67 -10.40
CA GLU A 276 23.10 -13.50 -9.20
C GLU A 276 24.46 -13.66 -8.50
N GLN A 277 25.49 -13.94 -9.28
CA GLN A 277 26.87 -13.91 -8.79
C GLN A 277 27.23 -12.52 -8.25
N PHE A 278 26.87 -11.43 -8.96
CA PHE A 278 27.09 -10.07 -8.49
C PHE A 278 26.49 -9.85 -7.10
N LEU A 279 25.21 -10.17 -6.91
CA LEU A 279 24.51 -9.99 -5.63
C LEU A 279 25.09 -10.86 -4.52
N SER A 280 25.59 -12.07 -4.81
CA SER A 280 26.25 -12.91 -3.80
C SER A 280 27.55 -12.32 -3.25
N THR A 281 28.19 -11.40 -3.98
CA THR A 281 29.41 -10.69 -3.54
C THR A 281 29.10 -9.41 -2.77
N MET A 282 27.84 -8.98 -2.75
CA MET A 282 27.40 -7.77 -2.06
C MET A 282 27.01 -8.09 -0.61
N ASP A 283 27.25 -7.15 0.29
CA ASP A 283 26.78 -7.23 1.66
C ASP A 283 25.31 -6.80 1.73
N LEU A 284 24.41 -7.77 1.73
CA LEU A 284 22.95 -7.60 1.81
C LEU A 284 22.41 -8.00 3.19
N SER A 285 23.25 -7.96 4.23
CA SER A 285 22.90 -8.43 5.58
C SER A 285 21.84 -7.60 6.29
N THR A 286 21.68 -6.31 5.93
CA THR A 286 20.71 -5.41 6.55
C THR A 286 19.91 -4.64 5.50
N GLU A 287 18.68 -4.27 5.86
CA GLU A 287 17.79 -3.48 5.00
C GLU A 287 18.44 -2.17 4.53
N HIS A 288 19.19 -1.49 5.42
CA HIS A 288 19.93 -0.27 5.06
C HIS A 288 20.99 -0.50 3.98
N LYS A 289 21.70 -1.64 4.00
CA LYS A 289 22.71 -1.94 2.97
C LYS A 289 22.06 -2.29 1.63
N VAL A 290 20.94 -3.02 1.66
CA VAL A 290 20.14 -3.28 0.45
C VAL A 290 19.66 -1.97 -0.16
N LEU A 291 19.16 -1.04 0.67
CA LEU A 291 18.69 0.27 0.24
C LEU A 291 19.82 1.17 -0.30
N ASP A 292 21.01 1.14 0.32
CA ASP A 292 22.20 1.86 -0.18
C ASP A 292 22.56 1.42 -1.61
N ILE A 293 22.61 0.10 -1.83
CA ILE A 293 22.90 -0.46 -3.16
C ILE A 293 21.82 -0.06 -4.17
N LYS A 294 20.54 -0.16 -3.80
CA LYS A 294 19.41 0.29 -4.65
C LYS A 294 19.58 1.75 -5.06
N ASN A 295 19.82 2.65 -4.09
CA ASN A 295 20.00 4.09 -4.34
C ASN A 295 21.17 4.36 -5.30
N ARG A 296 22.30 3.69 -5.11
CA ARG A 296 23.50 3.89 -5.94
C ARG A 296 23.30 3.41 -7.37
N ILE A 297 22.59 2.30 -7.54
CA ILE A 297 22.23 1.75 -8.86
C ILE A 297 21.26 2.68 -9.59
N GLU A 298 20.18 3.11 -8.93
CA GLU A 298 19.19 4.04 -9.52
C GLU A 298 19.82 5.37 -9.94
N ALA A 299 20.63 5.97 -9.07
CA ALA A 299 21.36 7.19 -9.39
C ALA A 299 22.26 7.01 -10.63
N SER A 300 22.85 5.82 -10.81
CA SER A 300 23.71 5.54 -11.96
C SER A 300 22.93 5.38 -13.26
N ILE A 301 21.77 4.73 -13.20
CA ILE A 301 20.83 4.62 -14.34
C ILE A 301 20.42 6.03 -14.78
N VAL A 302 20.02 6.91 -13.85
CA VAL A 302 19.63 8.29 -14.19
C VAL A 302 20.79 9.06 -14.85
N ILE A 303 22.02 8.91 -14.32
CA ILE A 303 23.22 9.53 -14.92
C ILE A 303 23.47 9.00 -16.34
N TRP A 304 23.34 7.70 -16.58
CA TRP A 304 23.59 7.11 -17.90
C TRP A 304 22.52 7.52 -18.92
N LYS A 305 21.23 7.45 -18.57
CA LYS A 305 20.12 7.94 -19.41
C LYS A 305 20.32 9.41 -19.81
N ARG A 306 20.64 10.29 -18.85
CA ARG A 306 20.89 11.71 -19.14
C ARG A 306 22.08 11.93 -20.07
N LYS A 307 23.18 11.18 -19.89
CA LYS A 307 24.37 11.26 -20.76
C LYS A 307 24.15 10.69 -22.16
N MET A 308 23.13 9.88 -22.37
CA MET A 308 22.72 9.45 -23.72
C MET A 308 21.92 10.54 -24.44
N HIS A 309 21.08 11.30 -23.71
CA HIS A 309 20.23 12.36 -24.29
C HIS A 309 20.91 13.73 -24.47
N GLN A 310 21.93 14.09 -23.68
CA GLN A 310 22.64 15.39 -23.79
C GLN A 310 23.65 15.44 -24.96
N LYS A 311 23.17 15.27 -26.20
CA LYS A 311 24.02 15.15 -27.40
C LYS A 311 24.57 16.47 -27.98
N ASP A 312 24.07 17.65 -27.60
CA ASP A 312 24.28 18.88 -28.41
C ASP A 312 24.97 20.09 -27.73
N GLY A 313 25.84 19.91 -26.74
CA GLY A 313 26.34 21.06 -25.97
C GLY A 313 27.85 21.18 -25.77
N LYS A 314 28.51 20.20 -25.14
CA LYS A 314 29.91 20.37 -24.68
C LYS A 314 30.69 19.05 -24.70
N SER A 315 31.80 19.11 -25.45
CA SER A 315 33.01 18.26 -25.49
C SER A 315 32.88 16.75 -25.75
N SER A 316 33.14 16.40 -27.02
CA SER A 316 33.50 15.08 -27.57
C SER A 316 34.80 14.46 -26.99
N TRP A 317 35.28 14.87 -25.80
CA TRP A 317 36.57 14.42 -25.24
C TRP A 317 36.50 13.88 -23.80
N SER A 318 35.36 13.36 -23.32
CA SER A 318 35.33 12.83 -21.93
C SER A 318 34.63 11.47 -21.73
N SER A 319 34.37 10.75 -22.81
CA SER A 319 33.65 9.48 -22.74
C SER A 319 34.50 8.30 -23.21
N GLY A 320 35.29 7.71 -22.31
CA GLY A 320 36.03 6.47 -22.60
C GLY A 320 35.16 5.20 -22.73
N VAL A 321 33.83 5.32 -22.58
CA VAL A 321 32.87 4.21 -22.66
C VAL A 321 31.94 4.46 -23.86
N SER A 322 31.85 3.49 -24.78
CA SER A 322 30.95 3.55 -25.95
C SER A 322 29.48 3.57 -25.53
N LEU A 323 28.59 4.02 -26.42
CA LEU A 323 27.15 4.03 -26.17
C LEU A 323 26.59 2.62 -25.93
N GLU A 324 26.94 1.65 -26.78
CA GLU A 324 26.56 0.24 -26.63
C GLU A 324 26.93 -0.33 -25.24
N LYS A 325 28.11 0.04 -24.73
CA LYS A 325 28.54 -0.38 -23.39
C LYS A 325 27.71 0.27 -22.29
N ARG A 326 27.21 1.49 -22.47
CA ARG A 326 26.34 2.16 -21.49
C ARG A 326 24.95 1.56 -21.46
N GLU A 327 24.38 1.26 -22.63
CA GLU A 327 23.11 0.54 -22.74
C GLU A 327 23.19 -0.82 -22.04
N LEU A 328 24.28 -1.55 -22.25
CA LEU A 328 24.54 -2.81 -21.54
C LEU A 328 24.62 -2.62 -20.01
N PHE A 329 25.28 -1.57 -19.53
CA PHE A 329 25.39 -1.31 -18.09
C PHE A 329 24.05 -0.92 -17.47
N GLU A 330 23.23 -0.18 -18.22
CA GLU A 330 21.87 0.18 -17.86
C GLU A 330 20.97 -1.06 -17.74
N GLU A 331 20.96 -1.94 -18.75
CA GLU A 331 20.19 -3.19 -18.72
C GLU A 331 20.58 -4.08 -17.54
N ARG A 332 21.89 -4.20 -17.26
CA ARG A 332 22.42 -4.92 -16.10
C ARG A 332 21.93 -4.30 -14.79
N ALA A 333 21.98 -2.98 -14.68
CA ALA A 333 21.54 -2.25 -13.50
C ALA A 333 20.02 -2.41 -13.26
N GLU A 334 19.20 -2.31 -14.30
CA GLU A 334 17.75 -2.55 -14.22
C GLU A 334 17.44 -3.99 -13.82
N THR A 335 18.18 -4.98 -14.35
CA THR A 335 18.05 -6.39 -13.94
C THR A 335 18.37 -6.60 -12.46
N ILE A 336 19.42 -5.95 -11.94
CA ILE A 336 19.75 -6.01 -10.51
C ILE A 336 18.61 -5.44 -9.67
N LEU A 337 18.02 -4.30 -10.06
CA LEU A 337 16.89 -3.70 -9.33
C LEU A 337 15.67 -4.62 -9.28
N ILE A 338 15.38 -5.34 -10.37
CA ILE A 338 14.31 -6.34 -10.42
C ILE A 338 14.58 -7.47 -9.40
N ILE A 339 15.80 -8.02 -9.37
CA ILE A 339 16.14 -9.10 -8.45
C ILE A 339 16.13 -8.62 -6.99
N LEU A 340 16.61 -7.41 -6.71
CA LEU A 340 16.52 -6.81 -5.37
C LEU A 340 15.07 -6.69 -4.91
N LYS A 341 14.16 -6.22 -5.77
CA LYS A 341 12.73 -6.13 -5.44
C LYS A 341 12.08 -7.49 -5.20
N GLN A 342 12.51 -8.54 -5.91
CA GLN A 342 12.03 -9.91 -5.69
C GLN A 342 12.54 -10.52 -4.39
N ARG A 343 13.82 -10.30 -4.04
CA ARG A 343 14.45 -10.84 -2.83
C ARG A 343 14.04 -10.10 -1.57
N PHE A 344 13.79 -8.80 -1.69
CA PHE A 344 13.48 -7.94 -0.57
C PHE A 344 12.21 -7.13 -0.87
N PRO A 345 11.02 -7.78 -0.88
CA PRO A 345 9.76 -7.11 -1.22
C PRO A 345 9.33 -6.03 -0.23
N GLY A 346 9.91 -6.00 0.97
CA GLY A 346 9.61 -5.02 2.02
C GLY A 346 10.63 -3.89 2.15
N ILE A 347 11.55 -3.71 1.18
CA ILE A 347 12.54 -2.62 1.27
C ILE A 347 11.88 -1.25 1.29
N PRO A 348 12.46 -0.27 2.00
CA PRO A 348 11.92 1.06 2.03
C PRO A 348 12.02 1.68 0.63
N GLN A 349 11.20 2.71 0.40
CA GLN A 349 11.29 3.53 -0.81
C GLN A 349 12.70 4.11 -0.94
N SER A 350 13.23 4.12 -2.16
CA SER A 350 14.53 4.71 -2.41
C SER A 350 14.48 6.24 -2.35
N ALA A 351 15.64 6.88 -2.33
CA ALA A 351 15.74 8.32 -2.42
C ALA A 351 15.14 8.86 -3.74
N LEU A 352 15.27 8.10 -4.84
CA LEU A 352 14.64 8.45 -6.12
C LEU A 352 13.11 8.33 -6.02
N ASP A 353 12.59 7.21 -5.50
CA ASP A 353 11.15 6.99 -5.32
C ASP A 353 10.53 8.11 -4.46
N ILE A 354 11.16 8.42 -3.32
CA ILE A 354 10.72 9.49 -2.41
C ILE A 354 10.71 10.85 -3.12
N SER A 355 11.77 11.17 -3.87
CA SER A 355 11.84 12.42 -4.62
C SER A 355 10.74 12.50 -5.68
N LYS A 356 10.56 11.43 -6.48
CA LYS A 356 9.48 11.35 -7.48
C LYS A 356 8.12 11.62 -6.86
N ILE A 357 7.81 10.99 -5.73
CA ILE A 357 6.52 11.20 -5.04
C ILE A 357 6.38 12.62 -4.51
N GLN A 358 7.44 13.16 -3.90
CA GLN A 358 7.42 14.48 -3.28
C GLN A 358 7.21 15.62 -4.30
N TYR A 359 7.80 15.51 -5.49
CA TYR A 359 7.77 16.57 -6.50
C TYR A 359 6.85 16.25 -7.68
N ASN A 360 6.06 15.18 -7.60
CA ASN A 360 5.09 14.85 -8.65
C ASN A 360 3.92 15.83 -8.65
N GLU A 361 3.54 16.25 -9.86
CA GLU A 361 2.39 17.11 -10.12
C GLU A 361 1.24 16.37 -10.82
N ASP A 362 1.48 15.15 -11.32
CA ASP A 362 0.45 14.34 -11.97
C ASP A 362 -0.45 13.65 -10.94
N VAL A 363 -1.69 14.12 -10.85
CA VAL A 363 -2.69 13.59 -9.92
C VAL A 363 -3.02 12.12 -10.17
N GLY A 364 -3.10 11.70 -11.43
CA GLY A 364 -3.41 10.30 -11.77
C GLY A 364 -2.30 9.35 -11.36
N GLN A 365 -1.04 9.72 -11.61
CA GLN A 365 0.12 8.95 -11.14
C GLN A 365 0.23 8.94 -9.61
N ALA A 366 -0.05 10.07 -8.94
CA ALA A 366 -0.08 10.11 -7.48
C ALA A 366 -1.12 9.15 -6.88
N ILE A 367 -2.30 9.07 -7.49
CA ILE A 367 -3.34 8.12 -7.07
C ILE A 367 -2.89 6.69 -7.34
N LEU A 368 -2.38 6.39 -8.54
CA LEU A 368 -1.92 5.05 -8.89
C LEU A 368 -0.77 4.58 -7.98
N GLU A 369 0.23 5.41 -7.75
CA GLU A 369 1.37 5.13 -6.85
C GLU A 369 0.88 4.87 -5.43
N SER A 370 0.16 5.82 -4.84
CA SER A 370 -0.22 5.74 -3.44
C SER A 370 -1.22 4.61 -3.17
N TYR A 371 -2.17 4.37 -4.08
CA TYR A 371 -3.15 3.30 -3.92
C TYR A 371 -2.52 1.92 -4.13
N SER A 372 -1.62 1.76 -5.10
CA SER A 372 -0.87 0.50 -5.25
C SER A 372 0.05 0.23 -4.06
N ARG A 373 0.74 1.25 -3.53
CA ARG A 373 1.61 1.14 -2.36
C ARG A 373 0.86 0.73 -1.09
N ILE A 374 -0.33 1.28 -0.84
CA ILE A 374 -1.11 0.87 0.35
C ILE A 374 -1.66 -0.56 0.20
N ILE A 375 -2.00 -0.99 -1.01
CA ILE A 375 -2.46 -2.36 -1.27
C ILE A 375 -1.30 -3.34 -1.08
N GLU A 376 -0.11 -3.00 -1.57
CA GLU A 376 1.14 -3.72 -1.32
C GLU A 376 1.40 -3.87 0.19
N SER A 377 1.34 -2.76 0.94
CA SER A 377 1.55 -2.76 2.39
C SER A 377 0.53 -3.63 3.14
N LEU A 378 -0.75 -3.56 2.76
CA LEU A 378 -1.80 -4.39 3.33
C LEU A 378 -1.59 -5.86 3.01
N ALA A 379 -1.29 -6.20 1.75
CA ALA A 379 -1.01 -7.57 1.32
C ALA A 379 0.18 -8.17 2.07
N PHE A 380 1.27 -7.42 2.20
CA PHE A 380 2.44 -7.82 2.98
C PHE A 380 2.09 -8.04 4.46
N THR A 381 1.26 -7.16 5.04
CA THR A 381 0.80 -7.29 6.42
C THR A 381 -0.02 -8.57 6.64
N VAL A 382 -1.00 -8.84 5.78
CA VAL A 382 -1.81 -10.07 5.84
C VAL A 382 -0.94 -11.30 5.65
N LEU A 383 -0.05 -11.27 4.65
CA LEU A 383 0.89 -12.36 4.37
C LEU A 383 1.76 -12.67 5.60
N SER A 384 2.34 -11.64 6.21
CA SER A 384 3.16 -11.78 7.42
C SER A 384 2.37 -12.42 8.56
N ARG A 385 1.09 -12.09 8.74
CA ARG A 385 0.28 -12.70 9.82
C ARG A 385 -0.08 -14.15 9.53
N ILE A 386 -0.33 -14.51 8.28
CA ILE A 386 -0.51 -15.93 7.89
C ILE A 386 0.76 -16.72 8.17
N GLU A 387 1.93 -16.15 7.85
CA GLU A 387 3.21 -16.78 8.14
C GLU A 387 3.48 -16.95 9.64
N ASP A 388 3.08 -15.99 10.47
CA ASP A 388 3.25 -16.10 11.93
C ASP A 388 2.41 -17.26 12.50
N VAL A 389 1.18 -17.46 11.99
CA VAL A 389 0.33 -18.60 12.38
C VAL A 389 0.93 -19.93 11.93
N LEU A 390 1.37 -20.02 10.66
CA LEU A 390 1.99 -21.24 10.13
C LEU A 390 3.29 -21.58 10.86
N TYR A 391 4.07 -20.56 11.24
CA TYR A 391 5.28 -20.73 12.04
C TYR A 391 4.96 -21.26 13.44
N ALA A 392 4.00 -20.66 14.16
CA ALA A 392 3.57 -21.16 15.46
C ALA A 392 3.08 -22.62 15.38
N ALA A 393 2.36 -22.98 14.31
CA ALA A 393 1.93 -24.36 14.06
C ALA A 393 3.09 -25.33 13.77
N SER A 394 4.20 -24.85 13.21
CA SER A 394 5.40 -25.68 13.00
C SER A 394 6.15 -25.98 14.29
N LEU A 395 6.11 -25.06 15.27
CA LEU A 395 6.76 -25.23 16.57
C LEU A 395 6.04 -26.24 17.48
N THR A 396 4.75 -26.48 17.27
CA THR A 396 4.02 -27.53 18.01
C THR A 396 4.20 -28.92 17.41
N GLN A 397 4.79 -29.02 16.20
CA GLN A 397 5.06 -30.28 15.51
C GLN A 397 6.48 -30.79 15.70
N THR A 398 7.38 -29.96 16.21
CA THR A 398 8.66 -30.45 16.74
C THR A 398 8.38 -31.31 17.96
N PRO A 399 8.74 -32.60 17.95
CA PRO A 399 8.37 -33.50 19.02
C PRO A 399 9.11 -33.10 20.31
N GLU A 400 8.39 -33.06 21.43
CA GLU A 400 8.94 -33.13 22.79
C GLU A 400 9.60 -34.51 23.08
N SER A 401 10.23 -35.12 22.07
CA SER A 401 10.85 -36.45 22.16
C SER A 401 12.29 -36.42 22.68
N ASP A 402 12.94 -35.27 22.79
CA ASP A 402 14.34 -35.20 23.26
C ASP A 402 14.47 -35.02 24.79
N GLU A 403 13.45 -34.47 25.47
CA GLU A 403 13.50 -34.32 26.94
C GLU A 403 13.07 -35.60 27.67
N SER A 404 12.17 -36.39 27.08
CA SER A 404 11.68 -37.63 27.67
C SER A 404 12.64 -38.82 27.49
N GLU A 405 13.51 -38.80 26.48
CA GLU A 405 14.55 -39.82 26.29
C GLU A 405 15.78 -39.56 27.18
N SER A 406 16.10 -38.30 27.48
CA SER A 406 17.22 -37.95 28.35
C SER A 406 16.93 -38.15 29.84
N GLN A 407 15.67 -38.16 30.26
CA GLN A 407 15.28 -38.53 31.63
C GLN A 407 15.17 -40.05 31.85
N ARG A 408 14.76 -40.83 30.83
CA ARG A 408 14.75 -42.30 30.91
C ARG A 408 16.15 -42.92 30.96
N LYS A 409 17.15 -42.30 30.32
CA LYS A 409 18.55 -42.75 30.41
C LYS A 409 19.25 -42.42 31.75
N LYS A 410 18.68 -41.53 32.58
CA LYS A 410 19.21 -41.21 33.92
C LYS A 410 18.65 -42.07 35.06
N GLN A 411 17.61 -42.86 34.81
CA GLN A 411 17.03 -43.79 35.82
C GLN A 411 17.44 -45.26 35.63
N VAL A 412 18.20 -45.58 34.57
CA VAL A 412 18.69 -46.94 34.28
C VAL A 412 20.24 -47.00 34.26
N GLY A 413 20.90 -46.00 34.85
CA GLY A 413 22.35 -45.93 34.99
C GLY A 413 22.82 -46.30 36.39
#